data_AF-A0A1E5NA79-F1
#
_entry.id   AF-A0A1E5NA79-F1
#
_cell.length_a   1.000
_cell.length_b   1.000
_cell.length_c   1.000
_cell.angle_alpha   90.00
_cell.angle_beta   90.00
_cell.angle_gamma   90.00
#
_symmetry.space_group_name_H-M   'P 1'
#
loop_
_entity.id
_entity.type
_entity.pdbx_description
1 polymer ?
#
loop_
_entity_poly.entity_id
_entity_poly.type
_entity_poly.pdbx_seq_one_letter_code
_entity_poly.pdbx_strand_id
1 'polypeptide(L)' 'MEINIDVIKYLVSKNADINAQDNEGYTALNKTLTTMPDFEIAHFLIEQGADVNIKNKREYGMAERRRKSYA' A
#
# COMPACT_ATOMS: atom_id res chain seq x y z
N MET A 1 -5.62 10.99 -11.50
CA MET A 1 -4.52 11.47 -10.64
C MET A 1 -3.37 10.53 -10.94
N GLU A 2 -2.32 11.02 -11.60
CA GLU A 2 -1.16 10.23 -11.99
C GLU A 2 -0.23 10.05 -10.78
N ILE A 3 0.28 8.85 -10.55
CA ILE A 3 1.23 8.60 -9.46
C ILE A 3 2.60 9.10 -9.94
N ASN A 4 3.20 10.05 -9.22
CA ASN A 4 4.50 10.62 -9.58
C ASN A 4 5.64 9.92 -8.84
N ILE A 5 6.44 9.14 -9.57
CA ILE A 5 7.56 8.38 -9.01
C ILE A 5 8.66 9.26 -8.42
N ASP A 6 8.90 10.46 -8.96
CA ASP A 6 9.93 11.38 -8.45
C ASP A 6 9.56 11.92 -7.08
N VAL A 7 8.27 12.20 -6.86
CA VAL A 7 7.76 12.60 -5.53
C VAL A 7 7.92 11.45 -4.53
N ILE A 8 7.62 10.21 -4.94
CA ILE A 8 7.78 9.03 -4.07
C ILE A 8 9.26 8.84 -3.70
N LYS A 9 10.16 8.86 -4.69
CA LYS A 9 11.61 8.74 -4.47
C LYS A 9 12.13 9.85 -3.54
N TYR A 10 11.66 11.09 -3.74
CA TYR A 10 12.02 12.20 -2.87
C TYR A 10 11.57 11.96 -1.42
N LEU A 11 10.31 11.55 -1.19
CA LEU A 11 9.81 11.29 0.16
C LEU A 11 10.56 10.16 0.86
N VAL A 12 10.83 9.07 0.16
CA VAL A 12 11.65 7.97 0.69
C VAL A 12 13.05 8.47 1.06
N SER A 13 13.67 9.32 0.23
CA SER A 13 14.99 9.92 0.55
C SER A 13 14.97 10.83 1.79
N LYS A 14 13.78 11.26 2.25
CA LYS A 14 13.59 12.05 3.46
C LYS A 14 13.22 11.20 4.68
N ASN A 15 13.40 9.88 4.61
CA ASN A 15 13.00 8.92 5.66
C ASN A 15 11.51 8.99 5.97
N ALA A 16 10.67 9.27 4.96
CA ALA A 16 9.22 9.12 5.12
C ALA A 16 8.89 7.67 5.51
N ASP A 17 7.89 7.50 6.38
CA ASP A 17 7.42 6.17 6.75
C ASP A 17 6.76 5.49 5.55
N ILE A 18 7.45 4.50 4.99
CA ILE A 18 7.02 3.75 3.80
C ILE A 18 5.74 2.94 4.04
N ASN A 19 5.44 2.64 5.30
CA ASN A 19 4.29 1.84 5.73
C ASN A 19 3.16 2.69 6.32
N ALA A 20 3.28 4.03 6.24
CA ALA A 20 2.24 4.93 6.71
C ALA A 20 0.90 4.60 6.04
N GLN A 21 -0.15 4.55 6.85
CA GLN A 21 -1.51 4.27 6.40
C GLN A 21 -2.33 5.55 6.34
N ASP A 22 -3.12 5.71 5.28
CA ASP A 22 -4.16 6.74 5.22
C ASP A 22 -5.34 6.42 6.15
N ASN A 23 -6.34 7.31 6.19
CA ASN A 23 -7.55 7.13 7.01
C ASN A 23 -8.36 5.88 6.66
N GLU A 24 -8.12 5.27 5.50
CA GLU A 24 -8.76 4.04 5.03
C GLU A 24 -7.87 2.79 5.23
N GLY A 25 -6.67 2.96 5.78
CA GLY A 25 -5.71 1.87 6.01
C GLY A 25 -4.85 1.53 4.79
N TYR A 26 -4.87 2.33 3.72
CA TYR A 26 -4.00 2.07 2.57
C TYR A 26 -2.59 2.60 2.82
N THR A 27 -1.60 1.76 2.53
CA THR A 27 -0.22 2.23 2.33
C THR A 27 -0.02 2.74 0.92
N ALA A 28 1.13 3.36 0.66
CA ALA A 28 1.55 3.70 -0.71
C ALA A 28 1.52 2.47 -1.64
N LEU A 29 1.97 1.30 -1.16
CA LEU A 29 1.95 0.05 -1.91
C LEU A 29 0.52 -0.45 -2.19
N ASN A 30 -0.43 -0.32 -1.26
CA ASN A 30 -1.82 -0.73 -1.56
C ASN A 30 -2.46 0.20 -2.61
N LYS A 31 -2.08 1.48 -2.65
CA LYS A 31 -2.61 2.44 -3.65
C LYS A 31 -2.07 2.13 -5.05
N THR A 32 -0.80 1.77 -5.21
CA THR A 32 -0.24 1.41 -6.53
C THR A 32 -0.97 0.24 -7.16
N LEU A 33 -1.47 -0.71 -6.36
CA LEU A 33 -2.19 -1.87 -6.88
C LEU A 33 -3.68 -1.60 -7.18
N THR A 34 -4.27 -0.52 -6.65
CA THR A 34 -5.73 -0.28 -6.71
C THR A 34 -6.16 0.79 -7.70
N THR A 35 -5.36 1.84 -7.91
CA THR A 35 -5.78 2.98 -8.76
C THR A 35 -5.22 2.91 -10.18
N MET A 36 -3.94 2.54 -10.33
CA MET A 36 -3.28 2.30 -11.61
C MET A 36 -2.14 1.34 -11.33
N PRO A 37 -2.20 0.06 -11.77
CA PRO A 37 -1.16 -0.91 -11.50
C PRO A 37 0.15 -0.48 -12.19
N ASP A 38 0.95 0.25 -11.42
CA ASP A 38 2.30 0.64 -11.75
C ASP A 38 3.25 -0.30 -11.01
N PHE A 39 3.68 -1.32 -11.73
CA PHE A 39 4.57 -2.34 -11.21
C PHE A 39 5.96 -1.77 -10.90
N GLU A 40 6.41 -0.71 -11.57
CA GLU A 40 7.71 -0.11 -11.29
C GLU A 40 7.72 0.53 -9.91
N ILE A 41 6.66 1.29 -9.58
CA ILE A 41 6.52 1.90 -8.25
C ILE A 41 6.32 0.82 -7.17
N ALA A 42 5.54 -0.22 -7.46
CA ALA A 42 5.36 -1.33 -6.53
C ALA A 42 6.69 -2.04 -6.24
N HIS A 43 7.49 -2.32 -7.28
CA HIS A 43 8.83 -2.90 -7.13
C HIS A 43 9.75 -1.99 -6.33
N PHE A 44 9.80 -0.70 -6.65
CA PHE A 44 10.62 0.26 -5.90
C PHE A 44 10.24 0.28 -4.41
N LEU A 45 8.94 0.36 -4.07
CA LEU A 45 8.51 0.38 -2.67
C LEU A 45 8.88 -0.91 -1.93
N ILE A 46 8.78 -2.07 -2.59
CA ILE A 46 9.19 -3.36 -2.01
C ILE A 46 10.71 -3.40 -1.76
N GLU A 47 11.52 -2.91 -2.71
CA GLU A 47 12.98 -2.81 -2.55
C GLU A 47 13.38 -1.88 -1.39
N GLN A 48 12.57 -0.84 -1.13
CA GLN A 48 12.76 0.08 -0.02
C GLN A 48 12.18 -0.45 1.32
N GLY A 49 11.64 -1.67 1.35
CA GLY A 49 11.19 -2.34 2.57
C GLY A 49 9.71 -2.14 2.93
N ALA A 50 8.85 -1.81 1.97
CA ALA A 50 7.40 -1.77 2.20
C ALA A 50 6.85 -3.15 2.61
N ASP A 51 6.01 -3.19 3.64
CA ASP A 51 5.37 -4.43 4.10
C ASP A 51 4.14 -4.77 3.23
N VAL A 52 4.29 -5.83 2.46
CA VAL A 52 3.25 -6.38 1.56
C VAL A 52 2.04 -6.95 2.30
N ASN A 53 2.13 -7.15 3.61
CA ASN A 53 1.08 -7.77 4.41
C ASN A 53 0.14 -6.76 5.08
N ILE A 54 0.42 -5.46 4.97
CA ILE A 54 -0.43 -4.43 5.55
C ILE A 54 -1.76 -4.39 4.80
N LYS A 55 -2.83 -4.67 5.54
CA LYS A 55 -4.19 -4.71 5.01
C LYS A 55 -4.87 -3.37 5.21
N ASN A 56 -5.53 -2.89 4.17
CA ASN A 56 -6.46 -1.79 4.31
C ASN A 56 -7.76 -2.23 5.01
N LYS A 57 -8.60 -1.26 5.40
CA LYS A 57 -9.87 -1.55 6.08
C LYS A 57 -10.83 -2.41 5.25
N ARG A 58 -10.76 -2.35 3.91
CA ARG A 58 -11.58 -3.21 3.03
C ARG A 58 -11.13 -4.66 3.08
N GLU A 59 -9.82 -4.90 3.00
CA GLU A 59 -9.23 -6.24 3.05
C GLU A 59 -9.40 -6.88 4.42
N TYR A 60 -9.30 -6.09 5.50
CA TYR A 60 -9.62 -6.55 6.85
C TYR A 60 -11.08 -7.01 6.94
N GLY A 61 -12.02 -6.21 6.43
CA GLY A 61 -13.44 -6.58 6.39
C GLY A 61 -13.72 -7.83 5.56
N MET A 62 -13.02 -8.04 4.43
CA MET A 62 -13.15 -9.27 3.64
C MET A 62 -12.57 -10.50 4.36
N ALA A 63 -11.42 -10.36 5.02
CA ALA A 63 -10.82 -11.43 5.80
C ALA A 63 -11.67 -11.83 7.02
N GLU A 64 -12.28 -10.85 7.70
CA GLU A 64 -13.20 -11.08 8.81
C GLU A 64 -14.50 -11.75 8.35
N ARG A 65 -15.09 -11.30 7.23
CA ARG A 65 -16.27 -11.94 6.64
C ARG A 65 -15.98 -13.39 6.24
N ARG A 66 -14.81 -13.66 5.66
CA ARG A 66 -14.38 -15.04 5.36
C ARG A 66 -14.26 -15.88 6.63
N ARG A 67 -13.62 -15.38 7.70
CA ARG A 67 -13.52 -16.10 8.97
C ARG A 67 -14.87 -16.41 9.61
N LYS A 68 -15.82 -15.47 9.60
CA LYS A 68 -17.17 -15.65 10.17
C LYS A 68 -18.09 -16.54 9.32
N SER A 69 -17.81 -16.70 8.03
CA SER A 69 -18.57 -17.61 7.16
C SER A 69 -18.24 -19.09 7.37
N TYR A 70 -17.13 -19.41 8.04
CA TYR A 70 -16.69 -20.77 8.36
C TYR A 70 -16.82 -21.10 9.85
N ALA A 71 -17.43 -20.22 10.65
CA ALA A 71 -17.78 -20.45 12.05
C ALA A 71 -19.29 -20.66 12.16
#